data_AF-A0AAJ4VTZ2-F1
#
_entry.id   AF-A0AAJ4VTZ2-F1
#
_cell.length_a   1.000
_cell.length_b   1.000
_cell.length_c   1.000
_cell.angle_alpha   90.00
_cell.angle_beta   90.00
_cell.angle_gamma   90.00
#
_symmetry.space_group_name_H-M   'P 1'
#
loop_
_entity.id
_entity.type
_entity.pdbx_description
1 polymer ?
#
loop_
_entity_poly.entity_id
_entity_poly.type
_entity_poly.pdbx_seq_one_letter_code
_entity_poly.pdbx_strand_id
1 'polypeptide(L)'
;MSRRSRICPAVWRQRFHIRTLFACASVIVLGACVQPWQGFHAGEPESAVVARLGPPREVYDLPDGSRRLMWPTQPMGEVTAAADIDAAGKVINVRQVLQTGEFYRAEPGKWTQSDVLVQFGRPAETAYFPLKKRQEWSYRYLEDGVWYQLFNFAFDDAGVLRETSKSPDPLHEHKGRHNRPF
;
A
#
# COMPACT_ATOMS: atom_id res chain seq x y z
N MET A 1 -26.01 -89.62 24.90
CA MET A 1 -26.01 -88.45 25.80
C MET A 1 -24.71 -87.68 25.62
N SER A 2 -24.81 -86.36 25.63
CA SER A 2 -24.01 -85.40 24.86
C SER A 2 -22.62 -85.11 25.43
N ARG A 3 -21.57 -85.33 24.61
CA ARG A 3 -20.26 -84.68 24.71
C ARG A 3 -20.39 -83.24 24.20
N ARG A 4 -20.07 -82.24 25.02
CA ARG A 4 -19.61 -80.94 24.53
C ARG A 4 -18.45 -80.46 25.38
N SER A 5 -17.26 -80.48 24.78
CA SER A 5 -16.08 -79.75 25.22
C SER A 5 -15.55 -78.97 24.03
N ARG A 6 -14.93 -77.81 24.31
CA ARG A 6 -14.36 -76.77 23.44
C ARG A 6 -15.31 -75.59 23.15
N ILE A 7 -14.93 -74.30 23.13
CA ILE A 7 -13.65 -73.58 23.25
C ILE A 7 -14.00 -72.06 23.36
N CYS A 8 -13.24 -71.29 24.16
CA CYS A 8 -12.94 -69.82 24.10
C CYS A 8 -14.07 -68.76 24.21
N PRO A 9 -13.78 -67.48 24.58
CA PRO A 9 -12.50 -66.79 24.38
C PRO A 9 -11.90 -65.94 25.52
N ALA A 10 -10.56 -65.81 25.39
CA ALA A 10 -9.70 -64.67 25.63
C ALA A 10 -10.19 -63.55 26.57
N VAL A 11 -9.71 -63.61 27.81
CA VAL A 11 -9.67 -62.45 28.70
C VAL A 11 -8.46 -61.60 28.31
N TRP A 12 -8.75 -60.45 27.70
CA TRP A 12 -7.80 -59.40 27.34
C TRP A 12 -7.09 -58.86 28.60
N ARG A 13 -5.76 -58.95 28.61
CA ARG A 13 -4.90 -58.39 29.65
C ARG A 13 -4.96 -56.87 29.62
N GLN A 14 -5.26 -56.30 30.77
CA GLN A 14 -5.07 -54.90 31.08
C GLN A 14 -3.58 -54.51 31.11
N ARG A 15 -3.36 -53.20 30.96
CA ARG A 15 -2.19 -52.37 31.33
C ARG A 15 -1.38 -51.90 30.13
N PHE A 16 -1.69 -50.70 29.65
CA PHE A 16 -0.86 -49.51 29.86
C PHE A 16 -1.65 -48.28 29.39
N HIS A 17 -2.05 -47.45 30.35
CA HIS A 17 -2.62 -46.14 30.11
C HIS A 17 -1.55 -45.21 29.53
N ILE A 18 -1.54 -45.01 28.21
CA ILE A 18 -0.87 -43.86 27.58
C ILE A 18 -1.99 -42.87 27.21
N ARG A 19 -2.56 -42.26 28.25
CA ARG A 19 -3.06 -40.89 28.13
C ARG A 19 -1.82 -40.00 28.10
N THR A 20 -1.82 -38.98 27.23
CA THR A 20 -1.15 -37.66 27.35
C THR A 20 -0.39 -37.24 26.07
N LEU A 21 -1.00 -36.28 25.36
CA LEU A 21 -0.40 -35.16 24.63
C LEU A 21 0.59 -35.43 23.48
N PHE A 22 0.09 -35.34 22.24
CA PHE A 22 0.82 -34.65 21.16
C PHE A 22 -0.09 -33.56 20.56
N ALA A 23 -0.46 -32.62 21.42
CA ALA A 23 -0.91 -31.29 21.03
C ALA A 23 0.30 -30.35 21.17
N CYS A 24 1.13 -30.28 20.13
CA CYS A 24 2.12 -29.22 19.93
C CYS A 24 1.87 -28.67 18.53
N ALA A 25 0.86 -27.81 18.40
CA ALA A 25 1.06 -26.36 18.38
C ALA A 25 1.78 -25.91 17.10
N SER A 26 1.07 -26.04 15.97
CA SER A 26 1.36 -25.28 14.76
C SER A 26 1.03 -23.81 15.03
N VAL A 27 1.91 -23.09 15.74
CA VAL A 27 1.84 -21.63 15.82
C VAL A 27 2.57 -21.07 14.62
N ILE A 28 1.88 -21.05 13.47
CA ILE A 28 2.30 -20.26 12.32
C ILE A 28 1.96 -18.81 12.67
N VAL A 29 2.91 -18.08 13.27
CA VAL A 29 2.81 -16.62 13.35
C VAL A 29 3.07 -16.08 11.95
N LEU A 30 2.02 -15.93 11.15
CA LEU A 30 2.05 -15.03 10.01
C LEU A 30 2.13 -13.61 10.58
N GLY A 31 3.34 -13.10 10.76
CA GLY A 31 3.56 -11.69 11.02
C GLY A 31 3.16 -10.91 9.77
N ALA A 32 1.89 -10.50 9.67
CA ALA A 32 1.48 -9.51 8.70
C ALA A 32 2.18 -8.20 9.08
N CYS A 33 3.06 -7.69 8.21
CA CYS A 33 3.64 -6.37 8.39
C CYS A 33 2.51 -5.33 8.40
N VAL A 34 2.09 -4.88 9.59
CA VAL A 34 1.14 -3.78 9.72
C VAL A 34 1.85 -2.50 9.29
N GLN A 35 1.32 -1.84 8.26
CA GLN A 35 1.90 -0.58 7.81
C GLN A 35 1.59 0.53 8.83
N PRO A 36 2.51 1.51 9.04
CA PRO A 36 2.36 2.50 10.10
C PRO A 36 1.16 3.44 9.92
N TRP A 37 0.61 3.55 8.70
CA TRP A 37 -0.59 4.33 8.40
C TRP A 37 -1.91 3.55 8.56
N GLN A 38 -1.88 2.27 8.95
CA GLN A 38 -3.07 1.43 9.16
C GLN A 38 -3.53 1.42 10.61
N GLY A 39 -4.82 1.20 10.85
CA GLY A 39 -5.38 1.08 12.20
C GLY A 39 -5.74 2.40 12.86
N PHE A 40 -5.91 3.47 12.07
CA PHE A 40 -6.59 4.68 12.51
C PHE A 40 -8.09 4.55 12.24
N HIS A 41 -8.90 5.12 13.13
CA HIS A 41 -10.35 5.16 13.04
C HIS A 41 -10.85 6.59 12.80
N ALA A 42 -11.96 6.70 12.07
CA ALA A 42 -12.64 7.98 11.89
C ALA A 42 -13.06 8.55 13.26
N GLY A 43 -12.90 9.87 13.44
CA GLY A 43 -13.19 10.58 14.69
C GLY A 43 -12.01 10.69 15.66
N GLU A 44 -10.89 10.01 15.41
CA GLU A 44 -9.65 10.21 16.17
C GLU A 44 -9.14 11.65 16.01
N PRO A 45 -8.46 12.23 17.02
CA PRO A 45 -7.86 13.54 16.85
C PRO A 45 -6.67 13.50 15.89
N GLU A 46 -6.45 14.57 15.13
CA GLU A 46 -5.27 14.77 14.28
C GLU A 46 -3.95 14.46 15.03
N SER A 47 -3.88 14.84 16.31
CA SER A 47 -2.72 14.59 17.17
C SER A 47 -2.38 13.11 17.34
N ALA A 48 -3.34 12.19 17.24
CA ALA A 48 -3.07 10.75 17.29
C ALA A 48 -2.29 10.28 16.06
N VAL A 49 -2.63 10.82 14.88
CA VAL A 49 -1.91 10.53 13.64
C VAL A 49 -0.50 11.08 13.69
N VAL A 50 -0.36 12.36 14.09
CA VAL A 50 0.94 13.02 14.21
C VAL A 50 1.83 12.36 15.26
N ALA A 51 1.26 11.91 16.38
CA ALA A 51 2.01 11.19 17.41
C ALA A 51 2.63 9.88 16.90
N ARG A 52 1.96 9.21 15.94
CA ARG A 52 2.45 7.94 15.38
C ARG A 52 3.34 8.11 14.15
N LEU A 53 2.98 9.01 13.23
CA LEU A 53 3.69 9.21 11.95
C LEU A 53 4.74 10.33 12.00
N GLY A 54 4.77 11.13 13.08
CA GLY A 54 5.56 12.35 13.18
C GLY A 54 4.89 13.55 12.49
N PRO A 55 5.56 14.72 12.47
CA PRO A 55 5.02 15.90 11.81
C PRO A 55 4.84 15.64 10.29
N PRO A 56 3.72 16.07 9.68
CA PRO A 56 3.54 15.96 8.24
C PRO A 56 4.55 16.84 7.51
N ARG A 57 4.95 16.41 6.31
CA ARG A 57 5.87 17.18 5.45
C ARG A 57 5.14 18.04 4.43
N GLU A 58 3.90 17.69 4.10
CA GLU A 58 3.02 18.50 3.27
C GLU A 58 1.64 18.59 3.93
N VAL A 59 1.02 19.76 3.81
CA VAL A 59 -0.33 20.04 4.31
C VAL A 59 -1.08 20.80 3.21
N TYR A 60 -2.26 20.33 2.87
CA TYR A 60 -3.13 20.92 1.86
C TYR A 60 -4.48 21.27 2.48
N ASP A 61 -4.87 22.54 2.41
CA ASP A 61 -6.19 22.99 2.83
C ASP A 61 -7.20 22.73 1.70
N LEU A 62 -8.37 22.19 2.07
CA LEU A 62 -9.43 21.82 1.13
C LEU A 62 -10.60 22.83 1.20
N PRO A 63 -11.37 23.01 0.11
CA PRO A 63 -12.44 24.02 0.05
C PRO A 63 -13.57 23.85 1.08
N ASP A 64 -13.77 22.63 1.59
CA ASP A 64 -14.76 22.30 2.62
C ASP A 64 -14.26 22.59 4.05
N GLY A 65 -13.07 23.18 4.19
CA GLY A 65 -12.41 23.45 5.47
C GLY A 65 -11.70 22.23 6.07
N SER A 66 -11.77 21.08 5.42
CA SER A 66 -10.92 19.94 5.77
C SER A 66 -9.48 20.18 5.31
N ARG A 67 -8.56 19.35 5.80
CA ARG A 67 -7.14 19.43 5.44
C ARG A 67 -6.61 18.04 5.19
N ARG A 68 -5.68 17.93 4.26
CA ARG A 68 -4.93 16.70 4.03
C ARG A 68 -3.50 16.87 4.50
N LEU A 69 -3.11 15.99 5.43
CA LEU A 69 -1.74 15.87 5.90
C LEU A 69 -1.04 14.74 5.15
N MET A 70 0.22 14.93 4.73
CA MET A 70 0.97 13.91 4.00
C MET A 70 2.39 13.69 4.53
N TRP A 71 2.84 12.43 4.40
CA TRP A 71 4.17 11.95 4.73
C TRP A 71 4.82 11.24 3.51
N PRO A 72 5.25 11.98 2.47
CA PRO A 72 5.72 11.43 1.19
C PRO A 72 7.16 10.91 1.23
N THR A 73 7.46 9.63 0.98
CA THR A 73 8.86 9.14 0.96
C THR A 73 9.63 9.48 -0.33
N GLN A 74 9.01 10.23 -1.24
CA GLN A 74 9.64 10.80 -2.42
C GLN A 74 10.83 11.73 -2.10
N PRO A 75 11.80 11.90 -3.02
CA PRO A 75 11.84 11.37 -4.39
C PRO A 75 12.41 9.96 -4.51
N MET A 76 12.87 9.34 -3.42
CA MET A 76 13.55 8.04 -3.47
C MET A 76 12.68 6.87 -3.00
N GLY A 77 11.50 7.14 -2.44
CA GLY A 77 10.59 6.12 -1.94
C GLY A 77 9.27 6.05 -2.71
N GLU A 78 8.51 5.00 -2.42
CA GLU A 78 7.36 4.56 -3.22
C GLU A 78 6.01 4.80 -2.52
N VAL A 79 6.02 5.42 -1.34
CA VAL A 79 4.83 5.55 -0.50
C VAL A 79 4.62 6.97 -0.01
N THR A 80 3.37 7.40 -0.02
CA THR A 80 2.94 8.62 0.65
C THR A 80 1.73 8.24 1.49
N ALA A 81 1.88 8.28 2.82
CA ALA A 81 0.73 8.21 3.70
C ALA A 81 0.04 9.58 3.69
N ALA A 82 -1.28 9.59 3.64
CA ALA A 82 -2.10 10.78 3.74
C ALA A 82 -3.22 10.57 4.75
N ALA A 83 -3.47 11.59 5.57
CA ALA A 83 -4.58 11.66 6.50
C ALA A 83 -5.51 12.81 6.11
N ASP A 84 -6.78 12.49 5.91
CA ASP A 84 -7.86 13.46 5.70
C ASP A 84 -8.40 13.85 7.08
N ILE A 85 -8.33 15.14 7.39
CA ILE A 85 -8.74 15.71 8.68
C ILE A 85 -9.89 16.68 8.43
N ASP A 86 -11.02 16.51 9.11
CA ASP A 86 -12.14 17.41 9.00
C ASP A 86 -11.86 18.80 9.61
N ALA A 87 -12.77 19.74 9.40
CA ALA A 87 -12.67 21.10 9.92
C ALA A 87 -12.64 21.17 11.47
N ALA A 88 -13.03 20.09 12.17
CA ALA A 88 -12.98 19.97 13.62
C ALA A 88 -11.67 19.33 14.14
N GLY A 89 -10.72 19.05 13.25
CA GLY A 89 -9.44 18.42 13.61
C GLY A 89 -9.55 16.92 13.88
N LYS A 90 -10.56 16.25 13.32
CA LYS A 90 -10.77 14.81 13.45
C LYS A 90 -10.42 14.06 12.17
N VAL A 91 -9.88 12.88 12.33
CA VAL A 91 -9.55 11.96 11.23
C VAL A 91 -10.83 11.53 10.53
N ILE A 92 -10.87 11.70 9.21
CA ILE A 92 -11.86 11.09 8.32
C ILE A 92 -11.33 9.74 7.85
N ASN A 93 -10.09 9.72 7.33
CA ASN A 93 -9.44 8.54 6.80
C ASN A 93 -7.92 8.69 6.78
N VAL A 94 -7.18 7.59 6.86
CA VAL A 94 -5.72 7.55 6.66
C VAL A 94 -5.35 6.40 5.72
N ARG A 95 -4.57 6.69 4.67
CA ARG A 95 -4.28 5.73 3.60
C ARG A 95 -2.98 6.05 2.86
N GLN A 96 -2.48 5.09 2.09
CA GLN A 96 -1.38 5.31 1.14
C GLN A 96 -1.98 5.83 -0.19
N VAL A 97 -1.43 6.91 -0.74
CA VAL A 97 -1.95 7.57 -1.96
C VAL A 97 -1.23 7.18 -3.26
N LEU A 98 0.01 6.67 -3.20
CA LEU A 98 0.80 6.32 -4.40
C LEU A 98 0.57 4.86 -4.80
N GLN A 99 -0.62 4.55 -5.29
CA GLN A 99 -1.00 3.20 -5.70
C GLN A 99 -1.93 3.22 -6.90
N THR A 100 -1.95 2.14 -7.69
CA THR A 100 -2.67 2.07 -8.97
C THR A 100 -4.14 2.49 -8.86
N GLY A 101 -4.87 1.99 -7.85
CA GLY A 101 -6.28 2.33 -7.65
C GLY A 101 -6.53 3.79 -7.29
N GLU A 102 -5.53 4.47 -6.72
CA GLU A 102 -5.58 5.90 -6.38
C GLU A 102 -5.32 6.75 -7.62
N PHE A 103 -4.29 6.41 -8.38
CA PHE A 103 -3.90 7.12 -9.60
C PHE A 103 -5.01 7.09 -10.67
N TYR A 104 -5.70 5.96 -10.83
CA TYR A 104 -6.79 5.84 -11.80
C TYR A 104 -8.08 6.61 -11.44
N ARG A 105 -8.12 7.29 -10.29
CA ARG A 105 -9.18 8.26 -9.99
C ARG A 105 -8.97 9.61 -10.66
N ALA A 106 -7.77 9.87 -11.17
CA ALA A 106 -7.49 11.10 -11.88
C ALA A 106 -8.31 11.19 -13.16
N GLU A 107 -8.88 12.37 -13.44
CA GLU A 107 -9.74 12.59 -14.59
C GLU A 107 -9.06 13.55 -15.59
N PRO A 108 -8.47 13.02 -16.68
CA PRO A 108 -7.95 13.86 -17.76
C PRO A 108 -9.03 14.79 -18.33
N GLY A 109 -8.63 16.03 -18.62
CA GLY A 109 -9.49 17.11 -19.09
C GLY A 109 -10.25 17.85 -17.98
N LYS A 110 -10.19 17.38 -16.73
CA LYS A 110 -10.84 18.02 -15.58
C LYS A 110 -9.87 18.35 -14.46
N TRP A 111 -9.05 17.38 -14.06
CA TRP A 111 -8.08 17.60 -13.00
C TRP A 111 -6.99 18.55 -13.45
N THR A 112 -6.50 19.35 -12.51
CA THR A 112 -5.41 20.29 -12.67
C THR A 112 -4.18 19.81 -11.92
N GLN A 113 -3.05 20.49 -12.13
CA GLN A 113 -1.85 20.33 -11.31
C GLN A 113 -2.15 20.44 -9.81
N SER A 114 -3.03 21.36 -9.41
CA SER A 114 -3.43 21.51 -8.00
C SER A 114 -4.13 20.27 -7.48
N ASP A 115 -5.05 19.69 -8.25
CA ASP A 115 -5.78 18.48 -7.85
C ASP A 115 -4.82 17.29 -7.68
N VAL A 116 -3.83 17.16 -8.57
CA VAL A 116 -2.80 16.12 -8.47
C VAL A 116 -1.92 16.33 -7.23
N LEU A 117 -1.50 17.56 -6.91
CA LEU A 117 -0.75 17.85 -5.69
C LEU A 117 -1.55 17.53 -4.42
N VAL A 118 -2.81 17.97 -4.37
CA VAL A 118 -3.70 17.71 -3.24
C VAL A 118 -3.99 16.21 -3.08
N GLN A 119 -3.97 15.44 -4.18
CA GLN A 119 -4.22 14.01 -4.12
C GLN A 119 -2.98 13.17 -3.77
N PHE A 120 -1.82 13.51 -4.32
CA PHE A 120 -0.63 12.65 -4.30
C PHE A 120 0.62 13.28 -3.65
N GLY A 121 0.57 14.59 -3.37
CA GLY A 121 1.71 15.37 -2.91
C GLY A 121 2.64 15.78 -4.05
N ARG A 122 3.82 16.29 -3.70
CA ARG A 122 4.82 16.70 -4.70
C ARG A 122 5.36 15.49 -5.47
N PRO A 123 5.57 15.63 -6.79
CA PRO A 123 6.11 14.53 -7.60
C PRO A 123 7.58 14.26 -7.28
N ALA A 124 8.02 13.05 -7.63
CA ALA A 124 9.42 12.65 -7.55
C ALA A 124 10.26 13.45 -8.56
N GLU A 125 9.73 13.59 -9.78
CA GLU A 125 10.39 14.22 -10.91
C GLU A 125 9.42 15.07 -11.70
N THR A 126 9.95 16.12 -12.32
CA THR A 126 9.22 17.01 -13.22
C THR A 126 10.02 17.22 -14.50
N ALA A 127 9.40 17.02 -15.66
CA ALA A 127 10.02 17.23 -16.95
C ALA A 127 9.10 18.00 -17.89
N TYR A 128 9.63 18.86 -18.76
CA TYR A 128 8.84 19.51 -19.81
C TYR A 128 9.23 18.94 -21.16
N PHE A 129 8.24 18.59 -21.98
CA PHE A 129 8.41 18.05 -23.33
C PHE A 129 7.97 19.11 -24.37
N PRO A 130 8.90 19.88 -24.95
CA PRO A 130 8.56 21.01 -25.83
C PRO A 130 7.78 20.61 -27.08
N LEU A 131 8.12 19.47 -27.68
CA LEU A 131 7.46 18.99 -28.90
C LEU A 131 5.99 18.62 -28.67
N LYS A 132 5.67 18.13 -27.46
CA LYS A 132 4.30 17.80 -27.07
C LYS A 132 3.58 18.97 -26.38
N LYS A 133 4.31 20.01 -25.96
CA LYS A 133 3.85 21.06 -25.05
C LYS A 133 3.18 20.46 -23.82
N ARG A 134 3.93 19.60 -23.14
CA ARG A 134 3.46 18.90 -21.94
C ARG A 134 4.44 19.03 -20.80
N GLN A 135 3.95 19.42 -19.64
CA GLN A 135 4.66 19.26 -18.38
C GLN A 135 4.31 17.89 -17.81
N GLU A 136 5.29 17.03 -17.61
CA GLU A 136 5.14 15.72 -16.98
C GLU A 136 5.60 15.77 -15.52
N TRP A 137 4.82 15.15 -14.64
CA TRP A 137 5.14 14.87 -13.25
C TRP A 137 5.13 13.38 -13.02
N SER A 138 6.20 12.85 -12.43
CA SER A 138 6.37 11.41 -12.23
C SER A 138 6.40 11.07 -10.75
N TYR A 139 5.69 10.02 -10.38
CA TYR A 139 5.62 9.48 -9.02
C TYR A 139 6.14 8.05 -9.01
N ARG A 140 7.13 7.78 -8.15
CA ARG A 140 7.64 6.42 -7.91
C ARG A 140 6.66 5.66 -7.05
N TYR A 141 6.30 4.45 -7.45
CA TYR A 141 5.43 3.60 -6.67
C TYR A 141 5.75 2.12 -6.91
N LEU A 142 5.24 1.29 -6.00
CA LEU A 142 5.38 -0.15 -6.08
C LEU A 142 4.03 -0.75 -6.50
N GLU A 143 3.91 -1.11 -7.77
CA GLU A 143 2.70 -1.75 -8.32
C GLU A 143 2.58 -3.18 -7.76
N ASP A 144 1.42 -3.47 -7.17
CA ASP A 144 1.08 -4.73 -6.50
C ASP A 144 2.11 -5.20 -5.46
N GLY A 145 2.89 -4.27 -4.90
CA GLY A 145 3.91 -4.57 -3.90
C GLY A 145 5.17 -5.26 -4.46
N VAL A 146 5.33 -5.33 -5.78
CA VAL A 146 6.45 -6.06 -6.42
C VAL A 146 7.16 -5.25 -7.51
N TRP A 147 6.43 -4.45 -8.30
CA TRP A 147 6.98 -3.83 -9.51
C TRP A 147 7.28 -2.35 -9.29
N TYR A 148 8.55 -1.97 -9.34
CA TYR A 148 8.97 -0.57 -9.26
C TYR A 148 8.62 0.17 -10.56
N GLN A 149 7.69 1.10 -10.45
CA GLN A 149 7.12 1.81 -11.58
C GLN A 149 7.11 3.32 -11.32
N LEU A 150 7.07 4.09 -12.41
CA LEU A 150 6.67 5.49 -12.41
C LEU A 150 5.23 5.58 -12.91
N PHE A 151 4.42 6.38 -12.21
CA PHE A 151 3.16 6.87 -12.72
C PHE A 151 3.32 8.33 -13.14
N ASN A 152 3.00 8.63 -14.38
CA ASN A 152 3.26 9.92 -15.00
C ASN A 152 1.95 10.65 -15.25
N PHE A 153 1.89 11.92 -14.86
CA PHE A 153 0.81 12.86 -15.17
C PHE A 153 1.34 13.92 -16.13
N ALA A 154 0.76 14.03 -17.31
CA ALA A 154 1.13 15.03 -18.31
C ALA A 154 0.07 16.12 -18.42
N PHE A 155 0.45 17.36 -18.13
CA PHE A 155 -0.39 18.55 -18.14
C PHE A 155 -0.12 19.39 -19.38
N ASP A 156 -1.13 20.12 -19.86
CA ASP A 156 -0.93 21.18 -20.84
C ASP A 156 -0.39 22.47 -20.21
N ASP A 157 -0.15 23.50 -21.05
CA ASP A 157 0.37 24.79 -20.60
C ASP A 157 -0.61 25.56 -19.67
N ALA A 158 -1.89 25.16 -19.62
CA ALA A 158 -2.89 25.69 -18.68
C ALA A 158 -2.91 24.93 -17.35
N GLY A 159 -2.06 23.91 -17.18
CA GLY A 159 -1.98 23.08 -15.98
C GLY A 159 -3.11 22.04 -15.88
N VAL A 160 -3.84 21.76 -16.97
CA VAL A 160 -4.90 20.74 -17.00
C VAL A 160 -4.30 19.40 -17.39
N LEU A 161 -4.64 18.35 -16.63
CA LEU A 161 -4.21 16.98 -16.89
C LEU A 161 -4.74 16.52 -18.25
N ARG A 162 -3.85 16.03 -19.13
CA ARG A 162 -4.21 15.55 -20.47
C ARG A 162 -3.98 14.07 -20.66
N GLU A 163 -2.95 13.53 -20.04
CA GLU A 163 -2.57 12.13 -20.23
C GLU A 163 -1.98 11.57 -18.94
N THR A 164 -2.24 10.29 -18.70
CA THR A 164 -1.58 9.51 -17.66
C THR A 164 -0.89 8.32 -18.30
N SER A 165 0.31 8.00 -17.87
CA SER A 165 1.03 6.82 -18.35
C SER A 165 1.78 6.12 -17.22
N LYS A 166 2.19 4.88 -17.44
CA LYS A 166 3.11 4.17 -16.55
C LYS A 166 4.35 3.72 -17.30
N SER A 167 5.48 3.73 -16.62
CA SER A 167 6.74 3.22 -17.13
C SER A 167 7.49 2.48 -16.02
N PRO A 168 8.40 1.55 -16.36
CA PRO A 168 9.35 1.03 -15.38
C PRO A 168 10.15 2.16 -14.73
N ASP A 169 10.52 1.98 -13.47
CA ASP A 169 11.39 2.91 -12.76
C ASP A 169 12.87 2.70 -13.18
N PRO A 170 13.53 3.69 -13.81
CA PRO A 170 14.94 3.58 -14.20
C PRO A 170 15.93 3.35 -13.06
N LEU A 171 15.60 3.69 -11.80
CA LEU A 171 16.46 3.39 -10.64
C LEU A 171 16.50 1.88 -10.32
N HIS A 172 15.46 1.16 -10.71
CA HIS A 172 15.28 -0.26 -10.43
C HIS A 172 15.44 -1.13 -11.69
N GLU A 173 15.62 -0.53 -12.86
CA GLU A 173 16.02 -1.24 -14.07
C GLU A 173 17.46 -1.77 -13.91
N HIS A 174 17.60 -3.10 -13.81
CA HIS A 174 18.91 -3.72 -13.88
C HIS A 174 19.57 -3.44 -15.24
N LYS A 175 20.68 -2.69 -15.27
CA LYS A 175 21.59 -2.56 -16.43
C LYS A 175 22.32 -3.88 -16.74
N GLY A 176 21.58 -4.95 -17.00
CA GLY A 176 22.12 -6.30 -17.12
C GLY A 176 21.38 -7.14 -18.13
N ARG A 177 21.47 -6.78 -19.42
CA ARG A 177 21.46 -7.67 -20.61
C ARG A 177 21.26 -6.87 -21.91
N HIS A 178 22.28 -6.12 -22.32
CA HIS A 178 22.50 -5.85 -23.74
C HIS A 178 24.00 -5.84 -24.06
N ASN A 179 24.60 -7.03 -23.96
CA ASN A 179 25.78 -7.35 -24.76
C ASN A 179 25.61 -8.79 -25.26
N ARG A 180 24.89 -8.94 -26.37
CA ARG A 180 25.06 -10.09 -27.26
C ARG A 180 25.39 -9.50 -28.63
N PRO A 181 26.66 -9.51 -29.06
CA PRO A 181 26.93 -9.33 -30.48
C PRO A 181 26.29 -10.51 -31.23
N PHE A 182 25.85 -10.21 -32.44
CA PHE A 182 25.26 -11.13 -33.41
C PHE A 182 26.09 -12.40 -33.61
#